data_AF-A0A5C5V8N6-F1
#
_entry.id   AF-A0A5C5V8N6-F1
#
_cell.length_a   1.000
_cell.length_b   1.000
_cell.length_c   1.000
_cell.angle_alpha   90.00
_cell.angle_beta   90.00
_cell.angle_gamma   90.00
#
_symmetry.space_group_name_H-M   'P 1'
#
loop_
_entity.id
_entity.type
_entity.pdbx_description
1 polymer ?
#
loop_
_entity_poly.entity_id
_entity_poly.type
_entity_poly.pdbx_seq_one_letter_code
_entity_poly.pdbx_strand_id
1 'polypeptide(L)'
;MDRHTSAHPVAILLGMLAMSTSFFSGVETRACTTAVISGKATVDGRPILWKNRDTSSTMHNEVALFEDGKYKAIGVFNAGSRGSVWMGTNEAGFCIENSVSRDLALEGKQSGPGNGGLMKKALQTCATVADFEKLLEETNRTGRKTVANFGVIDASGGAALFETGPKSFKKFDANDPVVAPNGYVVRSNFSTTAHDLGANPTAEELGKIYSADRYLRACSLMQVEDGGKLSLEHVVRQCTRDMASGEAALPGTVNSPSGTLPETISTKNTISRTTTVSAAVFHGVSPGEDPALTTMWTILGDPKFSIAVPCWVAGGVAEELQDDRGGELGEIAISLREWNLTPDRDGVYTRLLPSIWADLWTAEDKLLSETAMVKQSWAKRKLAPAVVARYHANAAKYAMQAMQRKFIETKEAALAVPQPAAPIFAPQATSTNP
;
A
#
# COMPACT_ATOMS: atom_id res chain seq x y z
N MET A 1 84.31 0.75 11.65
CA MET A 1 83.74 1.35 10.43
C MET A 1 82.92 0.25 9.78
N ASP A 2 81.66 0.05 10.17
CA ASP A 2 80.49 0.84 9.71
C ASP A 2 80.44 0.85 8.17
N ARG A 3 79.35 0.56 7.46
CA ARG A 3 77.93 0.33 7.76
C ARG A 3 77.25 0.09 6.38
N HIS A 4 76.03 -0.48 6.41
CA HIS A 4 74.93 -0.25 5.45
C HIS A 4 75.03 -0.83 4.01
N THR A 5 74.31 -1.92 3.68
CA THR A 5 72.86 -2.08 3.29
C THR A 5 72.53 -1.74 1.83
N SER A 6 72.04 -2.72 1.07
CA SER A 6 70.95 -2.62 0.06
C SER A 6 70.39 -4.05 -0.16
N ALA A 7 69.22 -4.42 0.34
CA ALA A 7 67.84 -4.07 -0.04
C ALA A 7 67.39 -4.66 -1.39
N HIS A 8 66.84 -5.88 -1.33
CA HIS A 8 65.95 -6.45 -2.36
C HIS A 8 64.56 -5.80 -2.28
N PRO A 9 63.85 -5.59 -3.40
CA PRO A 9 62.49 -5.06 -3.36
C PRO A 9 61.52 -6.18 -2.94
N VAL A 10 60.98 -6.06 -1.74
CA VAL A 10 59.79 -6.80 -1.30
C VAL A 10 58.59 -6.16 -1.98
N ALA A 11 57.96 -6.89 -2.89
CA ALA A 11 56.63 -6.56 -3.40
C ALA A 11 55.61 -6.75 -2.26
N ILE A 12 55.21 -5.65 -1.63
CA ILE A 12 54.11 -5.64 -0.66
C ILE A 12 52.82 -5.78 -1.46
N LEU A 13 52.27 -7.00 -1.50
CA LEU A 13 50.90 -7.24 -1.92
C LEU A 13 49.99 -6.70 -0.81
N LEU A 14 49.54 -5.46 -0.94
CA LEU A 14 48.46 -4.90 -0.11
C LEU A 14 47.18 -5.66 -0.43
N GLY A 15 46.88 -6.69 0.36
CA GLY A 15 45.56 -7.30 0.42
C GLY A 15 44.58 -6.29 1.00
N MET A 16 43.89 -5.55 0.14
CA MET A 16 42.67 -4.84 0.52
C MET A 16 41.60 -5.89 0.85
N LEU A 17 41.49 -6.23 2.13
CA LEU A 17 40.33 -6.92 2.66
C LEU A 17 39.16 -5.92 2.58
N ALA A 18 38.42 -5.96 1.47
CA ALA A 18 37.15 -5.27 1.36
C ALA A 18 36.20 -5.90 2.38
N MET A 19 36.11 -5.32 3.58
CA MET A 19 34.97 -5.53 4.47
C MET A 19 33.75 -4.99 3.73
N SER A 20 33.04 -5.88 3.03
CA SER A 20 31.68 -5.63 2.60
C SER A 20 30.80 -5.53 3.84
N THR A 21 30.78 -4.35 4.46
CA THR A 21 29.76 -3.97 5.43
C THR A 21 28.43 -3.93 4.67
N SER A 22 27.74 -5.06 4.67
CA SER A 22 26.32 -5.08 4.33
C SER A 22 25.60 -4.27 5.41
N PHE A 23 25.50 -2.96 5.20
CA PHE A 23 24.53 -2.13 5.89
C PHE A 23 23.15 -2.61 5.45
N PHE A 24 22.61 -3.60 6.15
CA PHE A 24 21.17 -3.79 6.20
C PHE A 24 20.61 -2.63 7.01
N SER A 25 20.40 -1.49 6.33
CA SER A 25 19.52 -0.45 6.84
C SER A 25 18.14 -1.08 7.00
N GLY A 26 17.76 -1.31 8.25
CA GLY A 26 16.42 -1.72 8.65
C GLY A 26 15.45 -0.61 8.26
N VAL A 27 15.00 -0.65 7.02
CA VAL A 27 14.10 0.32 6.42
C VAL A 27 12.74 0.28 7.11
N GLU A 28 12.27 1.46 7.50
CA GLU A 28 11.10 1.65 8.34
C GLU A 28 9.78 1.67 7.54
N THR A 29 9.01 0.60 7.67
CA THR A 29 7.57 0.60 7.45
C THR A 29 6.89 1.02 8.74
N ARG A 30 6.69 2.32 8.93
CA ARG A 30 6.15 2.85 10.19
C ARG A 30 4.63 2.86 10.26
N ALA A 31 3.86 2.84 9.16
CA ALA A 31 2.45 3.26 9.28
C ALA A 31 1.34 2.59 8.41
N CYS A 32 1.44 1.35 7.93
CA CYS A 32 0.36 0.71 7.16
C CYS A 32 -0.99 0.56 7.92
N THR A 33 -2.11 0.68 7.21
CA THR A 33 -3.48 0.38 7.69
C THR A 33 -4.14 -0.63 6.77
N THR A 34 -4.88 -1.59 7.34
CA THR A 34 -5.39 -2.77 6.62
C THR A 34 -6.77 -3.18 7.13
N ALA A 35 -7.60 -3.76 6.26
CA ALA A 35 -8.86 -4.35 6.65
C ALA A 35 -9.20 -5.58 5.80
N VAL A 36 -9.72 -6.61 6.46
CA VAL A 36 -10.32 -7.79 5.84
C VAL A 36 -11.83 -7.70 6.03
N ILE A 37 -12.59 -7.70 4.94
CA ILE A 37 -14.04 -7.50 4.95
C ILE A 37 -14.69 -8.73 4.32
N SER A 38 -15.50 -9.44 5.10
CA SER A 38 -16.29 -10.58 4.65
C SER A 38 -17.33 -10.15 3.62
N GLY A 39 -17.62 -11.02 2.65
CA GLY A 39 -18.73 -10.82 1.72
C GLY A 39 -20.09 -10.61 2.40
N LYS A 40 -20.25 -11.04 3.66
CA LYS A 40 -21.48 -10.77 4.44
C LYS A 40 -21.71 -9.27 4.66
N ALA A 41 -20.63 -8.51 4.82
CA ALA A 41 -20.62 -7.07 5.07
C ALA A 41 -20.57 -6.21 3.80
N THR A 42 -20.50 -6.82 2.61
CA THR A 42 -20.39 -6.09 1.34
C THR A 42 -21.68 -6.11 0.53
N VAL A 43 -21.92 -5.04 -0.23
CA VAL A 43 -23.17 -4.84 -0.99
C VAL A 43 -23.47 -5.97 -1.98
N ASP A 44 -22.44 -6.61 -2.52
CA ASP A 44 -22.54 -7.59 -3.60
C ASP A 44 -22.13 -9.01 -3.18
N GLY A 45 -21.87 -9.23 -1.89
CA GLY A 45 -21.53 -10.54 -1.36
C GLY A 45 -20.08 -10.97 -1.56
N ARG A 46 -19.22 -10.13 -2.16
CA ARG A 46 -17.81 -10.46 -2.44
C ARG A 46 -16.90 -9.97 -1.32
N PRO A 47 -15.90 -10.75 -0.87
CA PRO A 47 -14.97 -10.28 0.13
C PRO A 47 -14.10 -9.15 -0.43
N ILE A 48 -13.77 -8.18 0.43
CA ILE A 48 -12.88 -7.07 0.11
C ILE A 48 -11.67 -7.12 1.04
N LEU A 49 -10.48 -6.89 0.49
CA LEU A 49 -9.24 -6.74 1.24
C LEU A 49 -8.65 -5.38 0.92
N TRP A 50 -8.23 -4.63 1.93
CA TRP A 50 -7.73 -3.27 1.76
C TRP A 50 -6.40 -3.06 2.47
N LYS A 51 -5.49 -2.32 1.82
CA LYS A 51 -4.24 -1.83 2.39
C LYS A 51 -3.89 -0.42 1.91
N ASN A 52 -3.45 0.42 2.85
CA ASN A 52 -2.58 1.56 2.60
C ASN A 52 -1.13 1.17 2.97
N ARG A 53 -0.21 1.28 2.01
CA ARG A 53 1.22 0.97 2.22
C ARG A 53 1.99 2.25 2.54
N ASP A 54 2.55 2.27 3.75
CA ASP A 54 3.34 3.40 4.22
C ASP A 54 4.81 3.02 4.40
N THR A 55 5.69 3.82 3.79
CA THR A 55 7.14 3.74 4.02
C THR A 55 7.83 5.06 3.68
N SER A 56 8.89 5.38 4.43
CA SER A 56 9.76 6.54 4.18
C SER A 56 10.98 6.21 3.32
N SER A 57 11.16 4.94 2.94
CA SER A 57 12.41 4.44 2.34
C SER A 57 12.37 4.22 0.84
N THR A 58 11.20 3.90 0.30
CA THR A 58 11.00 3.37 -1.05
C THR A 58 9.67 3.91 -1.57
N MET A 59 9.74 5.04 -2.26
CA MET A 59 8.57 5.73 -2.79
C MET A 59 8.13 5.19 -4.14
N HIS A 60 9.09 4.71 -4.93
CA HIS A 60 8.88 4.17 -6.27
C HIS A 60 8.35 2.74 -6.17
N ASN A 61 7.14 2.54 -6.69
CA ASN A 61 6.47 1.24 -6.69
C ASN A 61 6.11 0.88 -8.14
N GLU A 62 6.05 -0.42 -8.40
CA GLU A 62 5.56 -0.97 -9.65
C GLU A 62 4.55 -2.09 -9.37
N VAL A 63 3.67 -2.35 -10.32
CA VAL A 63 2.95 -3.63 -10.41
C VAL A 63 3.78 -4.56 -11.29
N ALA A 64 3.90 -5.83 -10.90
CA ALA A 64 4.57 -6.82 -11.75
C ALA A 64 3.85 -8.17 -11.69
N LEU A 65 3.88 -8.88 -12.83
CA LEU A 65 3.51 -10.28 -12.96
C LEU A 65 4.72 -11.16 -12.60
N PHE A 66 4.48 -12.23 -11.86
CA PHE A 66 5.45 -13.30 -11.63
C PHE A 66 4.79 -14.66 -11.76
N GLU A 67 5.49 -15.58 -12.43
CA GLU A 67 4.99 -16.89 -12.86
C GLU A 67 5.94 -18.02 -12.43
N ASP A 68 6.82 -17.74 -11.47
CA ASP A 68 7.86 -18.64 -10.93
C ASP A 68 7.33 -19.57 -9.82
N GLY A 69 6.01 -19.72 -9.70
CA GLY A 69 5.33 -20.50 -8.65
C GLY A 69 4.30 -21.50 -9.21
N LYS A 70 3.54 -22.14 -8.31
CA LYS A 70 2.38 -22.98 -8.69
C LYS A 70 1.27 -22.15 -9.32
N TYR A 71 1.09 -20.92 -8.83
CA TYR A 71 0.14 -19.94 -9.35
C TYR A 71 0.87 -18.73 -9.90
N LYS A 72 0.42 -18.24 -11.06
CA LYS A 72 0.73 -16.91 -11.57
C LYS A 72 0.13 -15.86 -10.65
N ALA A 73 0.82 -14.74 -10.46
CA ALA A 73 0.35 -13.68 -9.59
C ALA A 73 0.83 -12.30 -10.02
N ILE A 74 0.01 -11.30 -9.70
CA ILE A 74 0.39 -9.89 -9.79
C ILE A 74 0.49 -9.30 -8.38
N GLY A 75 1.36 -8.32 -8.22
CA GLY A 75 1.46 -7.62 -6.94
C GLY A 75 2.22 -6.31 -7.05
N VAL A 76 2.19 -5.54 -5.97
CA VAL A 76 2.94 -4.29 -5.83
C VAL A 76 4.31 -4.57 -5.25
N PHE A 77 5.35 -4.08 -5.91
CA PHE A 77 6.75 -4.23 -5.56
C PHE A 77 7.41 -2.87 -5.33
N ASN A 78 8.55 -2.87 -4.63
CA ASN A 78 9.48 -1.75 -4.77
C ASN A 78 10.06 -1.83 -6.19
N ALA A 79 10.06 -0.71 -6.91
CA ALA A 79 10.58 -0.67 -8.28
C ALA A 79 12.01 -1.23 -8.35
N GLY A 80 12.26 -2.12 -9.32
CA GLY A 80 13.55 -2.75 -9.53
C GLY A 80 13.93 -3.80 -8.48
N SER A 81 13.04 -4.13 -7.53
CA SER A 81 13.29 -5.11 -6.47
C SER A 81 12.11 -6.07 -6.26
N ARG A 82 12.07 -7.12 -7.10
CA ARG A 82 10.98 -8.10 -7.12
C ARG A 82 11.17 -9.32 -6.18
N GLY A 83 12.14 -9.23 -5.27
CA GLY A 83 12.39 -10.26 -4.25
C GLY A 83 11.36 -10.27 -3.11
N SER A 84 10.55 -9.22 -2.97
CA SER A 84 9.52 -9.09 -1.95
C SER A 84 8.32 -8.34 -2.51
N VAL A 85 7.13 -8.92 -2.36
CA VAL A 85 5.86 -8.30 -2.73
C VAL A 85 5.25 -7.63 -1.51
N TRP A 86 4.50 -6.54 -1.69
CA TRP A 86 3.90 -5.78 -0.59
C TRP A 86 2.38 -5.88 -0.52
N MET A 87 1.73 -6.38 -1.56
CA MET A 87 0.33 -6.81 -1.61
C MET A 87 0.11 -7.43 -2.99
N GLY A 88 -0.81 -8.38 -3.15
CA GLY A 88 -1.05 -8.98 -4.46
C GLY A 88 -2.17 -10.01 -4.48
N THR A 89 -2.41 -10.54 -5.68
CA THR A 89 -3.39 -11.59 -5.94
C THR A 89 -2.86 -12.60 -6.98
N ASN A 90 -3.29 -13.84 -6.88
CA ASN A 90 -2.91 -14.91 -7.81
C ASN A 90 -4.09 -15.42 -8.65
N GLU A 91 -3.80 -16.25 -9.66
CA GLU A 91 -4.80 -16.75 -10.60
C GLU A 91 -5.86 -17.67 -9.97
N ALA A 92 -5.65 -18.14 -8.75
CA ALA A 92 -6.66 -18.87 -7.97
C ALA A 92 -7.61 -17.94 -7.20
N GLY A 93 -7.46 -16.62 -7.33
CA GLY A 93 -8.26 -15.61 -6.63
C GLY A 93 -7.88 -15.41 -5.16
N PHE A 94 -6.75 -15.96 -4.72
CA PHE A 94 -6.18 -15.69 -3.40
C PHE A 94 -5.55 -14.29 -3.40
N CYS A 95 -5.89 -13.47 -2.40
CA CYS A 95 -5.31 -12.14 -2.21
C CYS A 95 -4.63 -12.08 -0.85
N ILE A 96 -3.51 -11.36 -0.78
CA ILE A 96 -2.78 -11.13 0.48
C ILE A 96 -2.21 -9.72 0.53
N GLU A 97 -2.27 -9.15 1.72
CA GLU A 97 -1.61 -7.90 2.08
C GLU A 97 -1.07 -7.99 3.52
N ASN A 98 -0.45 -6.92 4.02
CA ASN A 98 -0.03 -6.89 5.42
C ASN A 98 0.10 -5.48 6.00
N SER A 99 -0.02 -5.36 7.32
CA SER A 99 0.66 -4.33 8.10
C SER A 99 1.83 -4.93 8.88
N VAL A 100 2.80 -4.10 9.26
CA VAL A 100 3.92 -4.54 10.10
C VAL A 100 3.55 -4.34 11.56
N SER A 101 3.78 -5.36 12.39
CA SER A 101 3.54 -5.29 13.82
C SER A 101 4.80 -5.71 14.57
N ARG A 102 5.59 -4.74 15.01
CA ARG A 102 6.87 -5.00 15.69
C ARG A 102 6.68 -5.59 17.08
N ASP A 103 5.48 -5.47 17.64
CA ASP A 103 5.10 -5.98 18.96
C ASP A 103 5.18 -7.51 19.02
N LEU A 104 5.13 -8.19 17.87
CA LEU A 104 5.30 -9.65 17.75
C LEU A 104 6.78 -10.10 17.62
N ALA A 105 7.73 -9.17 17.68
CA ALA A 105 9.15 -9.51 17.56
C ALA A 105 9.62 -10.34 18.76
N LEU A 106 10.48 -11.32 18.48
CA LEU A 106 11.22 -12.04 19.51
C LEU A 106 12.64 -11.49 19.59
N GLU A 107 13.21 -11.52 20.80
CA GLU A 107 14.62 -11.20 20.99
C GLU A 107 15.53 -12.16 20.19
N GLY A 108 16.68 -11.63 19.78
CA GLY A 108 17.68 -12.38 19.03
C GLY A 108 17.38 -12.51 17.52
N LYS A 109 18.36 -13.08 16.81
CA LYS A 109 18.31 -13.20 15.35
C LYS A 109 17.33 -14.29 14.92
N GLN A 110 16.33 -13.89 14.15
CA GLN A 110 15.39 -14.81 13.51
C GLN A 110 15.87 -15.21 12.10
N SER A 111 15.48 -16.40 11.64
CA SER A 111 15.81 -16.96 10.31
C SER A 111 14.53 -17.24 9.51
N GLY A 112 14.65 -17.47 8.20
CA GLY A 112 13.50 -17.72 7.33
C GLY A 112 12.93 -16.46 6.67
N PRO A 113 11.73 -16.54 6.06
CA PRO A 113 11.18 -15.45 5.26
C PRO A 113 10.78 -14.26 6.13
N GLY A 114 11.07 -13.05 5.64
CA GLY A 114 10.47 -11.82 6.15
C GLY A 114 9.11 -11.55 5.49
N ASN A 115 8.41 -10.50 5.92
CA ASN A 115 7.03 -10.20 5.53
C ASN A 115 6.78 -10.31 4.02
N GLY A 116 7.55 -9.58 3.20
CA GLY A 116 7.35 -9.58 1.73
C GLY A 116 7.77 -10.89 1.04
N GLY A 117 8.75 -11.61 1.58
CA GLY A 117 9.13 -12.93 1.07
C GLY A 117 8.09 -14.00 1.38
N LEU A 118 7.45 -13.93 2.57
CA LEU A 118 6.38 -14.84 2.94
C LEU A 118 5.12 -14.59 2.09
N MET A 119 4.74 -13.33 1.87
CA MET A 119 3.62 -13.01 0.96
C MET A 119 3.88 -13.48 -0.46
N LYS A 120 5.12 -13.30 -0.98
CA LYS A 120 5.48 -13.80 -2.32
C LYS A 120 5.33 -15.32 -2.38
N LYS A 121 5.82 -16.03 -1.36
CA LYS A 121 5.64 -17.48 -1.26
C LYS A 121 4.16 -17.88 -1.21
N ALA A 122 3.34 -17.18 -0.42
CA ALA A 122 1.90 -17.43 -0.34
C ALA A 122 1.21 -17.27 -1.69
N LEU A 123 1.48 -16.17 -2.41
CA LEU A 123 0.94 -15.95 -3.75
C LEU A 123 1.36 -17.04 -4.74
N GLN A 124 2.57 -17.57 -4.61
CA GLN A 124 3.07 -18.67 -5.43
C GLN A 124 2.46 -20.04 -5.10
N THR A 125 1.89 -20.26 -3.91
CA THR A 125 1.53 -21.63 -3.45
C THR A 125 0.10 -21.81 -2.93
N CYS A 126 -0.54 -20.76 -2.42
CA CYS A 126 -1.83 -20.83 -1.75
C CYS A 126 -2.98 -20.47 -2.70
N ALA A 127 -4.08 -21.21 -2.66
CA ALA A 127 -5.34 -20.83 -3.31
C ALA A 127 -6.39 -20.34 -2.30
N THR A 128 -6.24 -20.69 -1.02
CA THR A 128 -7.24 -20.43 0.02
C THR A 128 -6.63 -19.89 1.30
N VAL A 129 -7.45 -19.31 2.17
CA VAL A 129 -7.12 -18.95 3.55
C VAL A 129 -6.58 -20.18 4.31
N ALA A 130 -7.14 -21.36 4.08
CA ALA A 130 -6.67 -22.60 4.69
C ALA A 130 -5.25 -23.00 4.22
N ASP A 131 -4.93 -22.79 2.94
CA ASP A 131 -3.57 -23.01 2.44
C ASP A 131 -2.56 -22.06 3.09
N PHE A 132 -2.96 -20.81 3.34
CA PHE A 132 -2.10 -19.85 4.02
C PHE A 132 -1.89 -20.20 5.49
N GLU A 133 -2.94 -20.61 6.19
CA GLU A 133 -2.85 -21.12 7.56
C GLU A 133 -1.87 -22.30 7.65
N LYS A 134 -1.97 -23.27 6.73
CA LYS A 134 -1.02 -24.38 6.62
C LYS A 134 0.41 -23.92 6.35
N LEU A 135 0.61 -22.93 5.46
CA LEU A 135 1.93 -22.34 5.22
C LEU A 135 2.50 -21.70 6.49
N LEU A 136 1.67 -21.07 7.32
CA LEU A 136 2.09 -20.52 8.61
C LEU A 136 2.46 -21.62 9.62
N GLU A 137 1.72 -22.74 9.67
CA GLU A 137 2.05 -23.91 10.50
C GLU A 137 3.36 -24.58 10.08
N GLU A 138 3.60 -24.71 8.77
CA GLU A 138 4.87 -25.18 8.21
C GLU A 138 6.02 -24.25 8.60
N THR A 139 5.82 -22.95 8.44
CA THR A 139 6.87 -21.98 8.73
C THR A 139 7.05 -21.71 10.23
N ASN A 140 6.10 -22.07 11.10
CA ASN A 140 6.30 -22.07 12.56
C ASN A 140 7.41 -23.05 12.94
N ARG A 141 7.47 -24.20 12.24
CA ARG A 141 8.47 -25.25 12.46
C ARG A 141 9.85 -24.84 11.95
N THR A 142 9.91 -24.20 10.79
CA THR A 142 11.19 -23.79 10.17
C THR A 142 11.71 -22.44 10.65
N GLY A 143 10.83 -21.59 11.21
CA GLY A 143 11.11 -20.22 11.61
C GLY A 143 10.86 -19.20 10.49
N ARG A 144 10.57 -17.95 10.91
CA ARG A 144 10.43 -16.77 10.05
C ARG A 144 11.12 -15.54 10.67
N LYS A 145 11.48 -14.57 9.84
CA LYS A 145 11.80 -13.19 10.25
C LYS A 145 10.55 -12.29 10.28
N THR A 146 9.38 -12.90 10.16
CA THR A 146 8.11 -12.22 9.93
C THR A 146 7.54 -11.65 11.22
N VAL A 147 7.06 -10.42 11.16
CA VAL A 147 6.37 -9.68 12.22
C VAL A 147 5.30 -8.80 11.57
N ALA A 148 4.08 -9.33 11.43
CA ALA A 148 3.06 -8.72 10.60
C ALA A 148 1.65 -9.17 10.97
N ASN A 149 0.68 -8.31 10.64
CA ASN A 149 -0.71 -8.70 10.48
C ASN A 149 -0.95 -8.93 8.99
N PHE A 150 -1.31 -10.14 8.56
CA PHE A 150 -1.64 -10.45 7.17
C PHE A 150 -3.15 -10.56 7.00
N GLY A 151 -3.75 -9.73 6.16
CA GLY A 151 -5.10 -9.97 5.66
C GLY A 151 -5.09 -10.85 4.43
N VAL A 152 -6.04 -11.79 4.37
CA VAL A 152 -6.18 -12.76 3.29
C VAL A 152 -7.65 -12.93 2.93
N ILE A 153 -7.95 -12.91 1.63
CA ILE A 153 -9.25 -13.34 1.09
C ILE A 153 -9.03 -14.35 -0.04
N ASP A 154 -10.03 -15.19 -0.32
CA ASP A 154 -9.98 -16.15 -1.41
C ASP A 154 -11.31 -16.30 -2.17
N ALA A 155 -11.26 -16.97 -3.31
CA ALA A 155 -12.41 -17.20 -4.19
C ALA A 155 -13.46 -18.17 -3.62
N SER A 156 -13.15 -18.89 -2.53
CA SER A 156 -14.10 -19.76 -1.83
C SER A 156 -14.89 -18.99 -0.74
N GLY A 157 -14.67 -17.67 -0.61
CA GLY A 157 -15.31 -16.83 0.41
C GLY A 157 -14.55 -16.78 1.74
N GLY A 158 -13.34 -17.34 1.79
CA GLY A 158 -12.46 -17.16 2.94
C GLY A 158 -12.08 -15.69 3.10
N ALA A 159 -12.11 -15.20 4.34
CA ALA A 159 -11.70 -13.85 4.70
C ALA A 159 -11.16 -13.87 6.13
N ALA A 160 -9.84 -13.76 6.31
CA ALA A 160 -9.22 -13.81 7.63
C ALA A 160 -8.00 -12.90 7.75
N LEU A 161 -7.75 -12.45 8.98
CA LEU A 161 -6.53 -11.76 9.37
C LEU A 161 -5.66 -12.68 10.24
N PHE A 162 -4.35 -12.64 10.04
CA PHE A 162 -3.36 -13.43 10.77
C PHE A 162 -2.32 -12.53 11.43
N GLU A 163 -2.32 -12.46 12.76
CA GLU A 163 -1.24 -11.84 13.52
C GLU A 163 -0.10 -12.85 13.63
N THR A 164 1.01 -12.61 12.94
CA THR A 164 2.07 -13.59 12.67
C THR A 164 3.42 -13.09 13.16
N GLY A 165 3.99 -13.82 14.12
CA GLY A 165 5.35 -13.62 14.61
C GLY A 165 6.35 -14.64 14.03
N PRO A 166 7.57 -14.70 14.58
CA PRO A 166 8.62 -15.60 14.09
C PRO A 166 8.30 -17.10 14.17
N LYS A 167 7.52 -17.54 15.17
CA LYS A 167 7.23 -18.96 15.46
C LYS A 167 5.77 -19.24 15.83
N SER A 168 4.91 -18.24 15.75
CA SER A 168 3.50 -18.34 16.12
C SER A 168 2.66 -17.50 15.17
N PHE A 169 1.36 -17.80 15.14
CA PHE A 169 0.36 -16.94 14.55
C PHE A 169 -0.97 -17.08 15.30
N LYS A 170 -1.84 -16.08 15.17
CA LYS A 170 -3.25 -16.13 15.58
C LYS A 170 -4.13 -15.72 14.40
N LYS A 171 -5.13 -16.55 14.09
CA LYS A 171 -6.16 -16.28 13.08
C LYS A 171 -7.35 -15.54 13.70
N PHE A 172 -7.85 -14.56 12.96
CA PHE A 172 -9.08 -13.82 13.18
C PHE A 172 -9.94 -13.96 11.92
N ASP A 173 -10.97 -14.82 11.97
CA ASP A 173 -11.85 -15.06 10.82
C ASP A 173 -12.91 -13.95 10.72
N ALA A 174 -12.92 -13.21 9.61
CA ALA A 174 -13.89 -12.13 9.39
C ALA A 174 -15.32 -12.66 9.12
N ASN A 175 -15.47 -13.97 8.88
CA ASN A 175 -16.77 -14.62 8.74
C ASN A 175 -17.37 -15.09 10.07
N ASP A 176 -16.57 -15.17 11.15
CA ASP A 176 -17.02 -15.58 12.47
C ASP A 176 -17.65 -14.39 13.21
N PRO A 177 -18.96 -14.44 13.55
CA PRO A 177 -19.63 -13.33 14.22
C PRO A 177 -19.12 -13.04 15.64
N VAL A 178 -18.41 -13.97 16.29
CA VAL A 178 -17.76 -13.72 17.58
C VAL A 178 -16.50 -12.88 17.39
N VAL A 179 -15.76 -13.11 16.31
CA VAL A 179 -14.53 -12.40 15.98
C VAL A 179 -14.80 -11.08 15.26
N ALA A 180 -15.77 -11.06 14.34
CA ALA A 180 -16.10 -9.96 13.46
C ALA A 180 -17.63 -9.80 13.38
N PRO A 181 -18.29 -9.26 14.42
CA PRO A 181 -19.75 -9.13 14.47
C PRO A 181 -20.32 -8.29 13.32
N ASN A 182 -19.54 -7.31 12.84
CA ASN A 182 -19.89 -6.47 11.69
C ASN A 182 -19.29 -6.98 10.36
N GLY A 183 -18.70 -8.19 10.35
CA GLY A 183 -18.14 -8.83 9.16
C GLY A 183 -16.84 -8.21 8.65
N TYR A 184 -16.06 -7.52 9.49
CA TYR A 184 -14.72 -7.05 9.15
C TYR A 184 -13.74 -7.17 10.33
N VAL A 185 -12.45 -7.25 10.01
CA VAL A 185 -11.34 -7.14 10.97
C VAL A 185 -10.34 -6.12 10.46
N VAL A 186 -10.00 -5.14 11.30
CA VAL A 186 -9.06 -4.05 10.95
C VAL A 186 -7.76 -4.22 11.72
N ARG A 187 -6.62 -3.93 11.09
CA ARG A 187 -5.35 -3.73 11.80
C ARG A 187 -4.55 -2.56 11.25
N SER A 188 -3.84 -1.92 12.15
CA SER A 188 -2.81 -0.93 11.84
C SER A 188 -1.44 -1.50 12.24
N ASN A 189 -0.51 -0.74 12.82
CA ASN A 189 0.86 -1.22 13.12
C ASN A 189 1.07 -1.81 14.52
N PHE A 190 0.04 -2.45 15.07
CA PHE A 190 0.13 -3.22 16.30
C PHE A 190 -0.63 -4.55 16.13
N SER A 191 -0.40 -5.50 17.03
CA SER A 191 -1.14 -6.76 17.09
C SER A 191 -1.90 -6.85 18.40
N THR A 192 -3.19 -7.17 18.37
CA THR A 192 -3.99 -7.28 19.58
C THR A 192 -3.47 -8.40 20.48
N THR A 193 -2.97 -9.51 19.92
CA THR A 193 -2.39 -10.59 20.72
C THR A 193 -1.11 -10.20 21.43
N ALA A 194 -0.36 -9.21 20.93
CA ALA A 194 0.86 -8.75 21.60
C ALA A 194 0.57 -7.88 22.83
N HIS A 195 -0.66 -7.37 22.94
CA HIS A 195 -1.14 -6.53 24.03
C HIS A 195 -2.24 -7.21 24.86
N ASP A 196 -2.42 -8.53 24.70
CA ASP A 196 -3.47 -9.33 25.36
C ASP A 196 -4.90 -8.78 25.17
N LEU A 197 -5.17 -8.19 24.00
CA LEU A 197 -6.45 -7.60 23.64
C LEU A 197 -7.32 -8.57 22.81
N GLY A 198 -8.63 -8.35 22.87
CA GLY A 198 -9.61 -9.03 22.03
C GLY A 198 -9.46 -8.71 20.53
N ALA A 199 -10.30 -9.33 19.69
CA ALA A 199 -10.24 -9.14 18.23
C ALA A 199 -10.50 -7.69 17.80
N ASN A 200 -11.40 -7.00 18.51
CA ASN A 200 -11.83 -5.63 18.23
C ASN A 200 -11.74 -4.78 19.51
N PRO A 201 -10.54 -4.35 19.92
CA PRO A 201 -10.39 -3.53 21.12
C PRO A 201 -11.06 -2.17 20.95
N THR A 202 -11.56 -1.65 22.06
CA THR A 202 -12.12 -0.31 22.23
C THR A 202 -11.03 0.76 22.33
N ALA A 203 -11.41 2.03 22.21
CA ALA A 203 -10.47 3.14 22.38
C ALA A 203 -9.82 3.18 23.78
N GLU A 204 -10.55 2.78 24.83
CA GLU A 204 -10.05 2.71 26.20
C GLU A 204 -8.97 1.62 26.35
N GLU A 205 -9.24 0.42 25.85
CA GLU A 205 -8.30 -0.70 25.89
C GLU A 205 -7.00 -0.43 25.11
N LEU A 206 -7.08 0.33 24.01
CA LEU A 206 -5.93 0.68 23.19
C LEU A 206 -4.98 1.67 23.87
N GLY A 207 -5.48 2.51 24.78
CA GLY A 207 -4.70 3.51 25.50
C GLY A 207 -3.78 4.34 24.58
N LYS A 208 -2.45 4.16 24.73
CA LYS A 208 -1.42 4.89 23.97
C LYS A 208 -0.65 4.00 22.99
N ILE A 209 -1.20 2.85 22.62
CA ILE A 209 -0.57 1.95 21.65
C ILE A 209 -0.32 2.73 20.35
N TYR A 210 0.90 2.61 19.84
CA TYR A 210 1.26 3.26 18.58
C TYR A 210 0.27 2.83 17.49
N SER A 211 -0.22 3.80 16.73
CA SER A 211 -1.17 3.57 15.64
C SER A 211 -2.61 3.18 16.05
N ALA A 212 -2.98 3.33 17.33
CA ALA A 212 -4.36 3.17 17.78
C ALA A 212 -5.33 4.10 17.03
N ASP A 213 -5.00 5.38 16.86
CA ASP A 213 -5.85 6.37 16.18
C ASP A 213 -6.24 5.94 14.75
N ARG A 214 -5.28 5.40 13.98
CA ARG A 214 -5.54 4.91 12.62
C ARG A 214 -6.41 3.67 12.61
N TYR A 215 -6.26 2.79 13.59
CA TYR A 215 -7.13 1.63 13.74
C TYR A 215 -8.56 2.10 14.05
N LEU A 216 -8.73 3.00 15.02
CA LEU A 216 -10.05 3.53 15.38
C LEU A 216 -10.71 4.26 14.21
N ARG A 217 -9.94 5.07 13.47
CA ARG A 217 -10.42 5.74 12.27
C ARG A 217 -10.81 4.76 11.16
N ALA A 218 -10.02 3.72 10.94
CA ALA A 218 -10.37 2.70 9.97
C ALA A 218 -11.64 1.94 10.39
N CYS A 219 -11.81 1.62 11.67
CA CYS A 219 -13.03 1.04 12.19
C CYS A 219 -14.25 1.95 11.99
N SER A 220 -14.12 3.26 12.21
CA SER A 220 -15.23 4.20 11.98
C SER A 220 -15.60 4.28 10.49
N LEU A 221 -14.63 4.17 9.58
CA LEU A 221 -14.89 4.14 8.14
C LEU A 221 -15.54 2.84 7.67
N MET A 222 -15.44 1.75 8.43
CA MET A 222 -16.14 0.49 8.13
C MET A 222 -17.61 0.52 8.59
N GLN A 223 -17.97 1.46 9.48
CA GLN A 223 -19.34 1.66 9.89
C GLN A 223 -20.07 2.44 8.81
N VAL A 224 -21.09 1.84 8.23
CA VAL A 224 -22.02 2.47 7.29
C VAL A 224 -23.35 2.72 8.00
N GLU A 225 -23.99 3.83 7.66
CA GLU A 225 -25.24 4.27 8.29
C GLU A 225 -26.36 3.22 8.15
N ASP A 226 -27.26 3.18 9.13
CA ASP A 226 -28.49 2.36 9.15
C ASP A 226 -28.31 0.86 8.85
N GLY A 227 -27.17 0.27 9.22
CA GLY A 227 -26.91 -1.15 8.98
C GLY A 227 -26.71 -1.49 7.50
N GLY A 228 -26.28 -0.51 6.70
CA GLY A 228 -25.89 -0.70 5.31
C GLY A 228 -24.75 -1.70 5.13
N LYS A 229 -24.32 -1.87 3.88
CA LYS A 229 -23.16 -2.70 3.53
C LYS A 229 -22.09 -1.89 2.83
N LEU A 230 -20.84 -2.30 2.96
CA LEU A 230 -19.69 -1.65 2.35
C LEU A 230 -19.67 -1.92 0.84
N SER A 231 -19.50 -0.87 0.04
CA SER A 231 -19.26 -1.00 -1.40
C SER A 231 -17.76 -0.95 -1.71
N LEU A 232 -17.38 -1.48 -2.87
CA LEU A 232 -16.01 -1.35 -3.37
C LEU A 232 -15.62 0.13 -3.50
N GLU A 233 -16.53 0.94 -4.04
CA GLU A 233 -16.35 2.37 -4.25
C GLU A 233 -16.06 3.09 -2.93
N HIS A 234 -16.77 2.70 -1.85
CA HIS A 234 -16.52 3.22 -0.51
C HIS A 234 -15.09 2.96 -0.06
N VAL A 235 -14.63 1.71 -0.17
CA VAL A 235 -13.29 1.35 0.26
C VAL A 235 -12.22 2.01 -0.62
N VAL A 236 -12.41 2.06 -1.93
CA VAL A 236 -11.48 2.72 -2.87
C VAL A 236 -11.40 4.22 -2.61
N ARG A 237 -12.52 4.92 -2.43
CA ARG A 237 -12.54 6.38 -2.34
C ARG A 237 -12.38 6.88 -0.91
N GLN A 238 -13.25 6.47 0.00
CA GLN A 238 -13.32 6.96 1.39
C GLN A 238 -12.18 6.42 2.25
N CYS A 239 -11.85 5.13 2.15
CA CYS A 239 -10.87 4.51 3.03
C CYS A 239 -9.42 4.84 2.61
N THR A 240 -9.07 4.70 1.33
CA THR A 240 -7.66 4.89 0.90
C THR A 240 -7.17 6.35 1.01
N ARG A 241 -8.09 7.32 0.98
CA ARG A 241 -7.82 8.76 0.94
C ARG A 241 -8.20 9.50 2.21
N ASP A 242 -8.50 8.79 3.30
CA ASP A 242 -8.88 9.44 4.54
C ASP A 242 -7.75 10.30 5.14
N MET A 243 -8.08 11.54 5.45
CA MET A 243 -7.16 12.57 5.96
C MET A 243 -7.49 13.00 7.40
N ALA A 244 -8.35 12.27 8.11
CA ALA A 244 -8.71 12.60 9.48
C ALA A 244 -7.76 11.93 10.48
N SER A 245 -7.37 12.66 11.52
CA SER A 245 -6.57 12.14 12.65
C SER A 245 -7.40 11.96 13.93
N GLY A 246 -8.73 11.95 13.81
CA GLY A 246 -9.69 11.81 14.90
C GLY A 246 -11.03 11.27 14.39
N GLU A 247 -12.06 11.25 15.24
CA GLU A 247 -13.36 10.66 14.92
C GLU A 247 -14.08 11.37 13.78
N ALA A 248 -14.00 12.71 13.74
CA ALA A 248 -14.68 13.51 12.74
C ALA A 248 -13.84 13.67 11.46
N ALA A 249 -14.50 13.52 10.31
CA ALA A 249 -13.92 13.88 9.03
C ALA A 249 -13.74 15.40 8.92
N LEU A 250 -12.67 15.82 8.22
CA LEU A 250 -12.40 17.24 8.00
C LEU A 250 -13.29 17.78 6.87
N PRO A 251 -13.91 18.98 7.03
CA PRO A 251 -14.70 19.60 5.97
C PRO A 251 -13.92 19.76 4.65
N GLY A 252 -14.63 19.60 3.54
CA GLY A 252 -14.08 19.61 2.18
C GLY A 252 -13.24 18.38 1.81
N THR A 253 -13.06 17.39 2.69
CA THR A 253 -12.33 16.13 2.35
C THR A 253 -13.25 15.06 1.78
N VAL A 254 -12.68 13.96 1.30
CA VAL A 254 -13.43 12.82 0.75
C VAL A 254 -14.52 12.26 1.68
N ASN A 255 -14.32 12.36 2.99
CA ASN A 255 -15.24 11.83 4.01
C ASN A 255 -16.15 12.91 4.65
N SER A 256 -16.03 14.16 4.19
CA SER A 256 -16.95 15.26 4.53
C SER A 256 -16.84 16.30 3.42
N PRO A 257 -17.44 16.05 2.24
CA PRO A 257 -17.22 16.87 1.04
C PRO A 257 -17.83 18.29 1.19
N SER A 258 -18.78 18.45 2.10
CA SER A 258 -19.33 19.76 2.46
C SER A 258 -18.31 20.60 3.21
N GLY A 259 -18.25 21.89 2.91
CA GLY A 259 -17.37 22.86 3.58
C GLY A 259 -16.09 23.16 2.80
N THR A 260 -15.11 23.77 3.47
CA THR A 260 -13.85 24.22 2.86
C THR A 260 -12.68 23.50 3.51
N LEU A 261 -11.74 23.03 2.68
CA LEU A 261 -10.51 22.43 3.18
C LEU A 261 -9.71 23.43 4.03
N PRO A 262 -9.15 23.02 5.19
CA PRO A 262 -8.13 23.79 5.89
C PRO A 262 -6.95 24.06 4.96
N GLU A 263 -6.27 25.20 5.09
CA GLU A 263 -5.11 25.55 4.23
C GLU A 263 -4.01 24.47 4.23
N THR A 264 -3.77 23.89 5.41
CA THR A 264 -2.88 22.75 5.60
C THR A 264 -3.57 21.66 6.42
N ILE A 265 -3.24 20.40 6.14
CA ILE A 265 -3.68 19.25 6.93
C ILE A 265 -2.44 18.48 7.38
N SER A 266 -2.29 18.29 8.69
CA SER A 266 -1.32 17.33 9.22
C SER A 266 -1.78 15.91 8.91
N THR A 267 -0.87 15.09 8.38
CA THR A 267 -1.17 13.69 8.05
C THR A 267 -0.37 12.72 8.92
N LYS A 268 0.06 13.17 10.11
CA LYS A 268 0.92 12.38 11.00
C LYS A 268 0.25 11.15 11.60
N ASN A 269 -1.07 11.19 11.79
CA ASN A 269 -1.83 10.10 12.36
C ASN A 269 -3.03 9.70 11.49
N THR A 270 -3.07 10.16 10.23
CA THR A 270 -4.16 9.86 9.28
C THR A 270 -3.92 8.51 8.60
N ILE A 271 -4.92 7.93 7.97
CA ILE A 271 -4.73 6.71 7.17
C ILE A 271 -3.95 7.01 5.89
N SER A 272 -4.32 8.07 5.18
CA SER A 272 -3.60 8.54 4.00
C SER A 272 -2.57 9.59 4.39
N ARG A 273 -1.30 9.20 4.43
CA ARG A 273 -0.19 10.00 4.98
C ARG A 273 0.78 10.48 3.92
N THR A 274 1.64 11.44 4.25
CA THR A 274 2.77 11.84 3.38
C THR A 274 3.70 10.67 3.04
N THR A 275 3.74 9.63 3.88
CA THR A 275 4.50 8.40 3.64
C THR A 275 3.70 7.29 2.97
N THR A 276 2.43 7.50 2.61
CA THR A 276 1.68 6.54 1.81
C THR A 276 2.22 6.58 0.39
N VAL A 277 2.67 5.42 -0.11
CA VAL A 277 3.34 5.29 -1.42
C VAL A 277 2.60 4.39 -2.38
N SER A 278 1.61 3.65 -1.88
CA SER A 278 0.62 2.93 -2.69
C SER A 278 -0.55 2.52 -1.81
N ALA A 279 -1.67 2.19 -2.44
CA ALA A 279 -2.78 1.48 -1.82
C ALA A 279 -3.31 0.41 -2.77
N ALA A 280 -3.95 -0.61 -2.23
CA ALA A 280 -4.77 -1.51 -3.03
C ALA A 280 -6.06 -1.89 -2.31
N VAL A 281 -7.10 -2.08 -3.12
CA VAL A 281 -8.36 -2.71 -2.71
C VAL A 281 -8.58 -3.92 -3.60
N PHE A 282 -8.55 -5.11 -3.01
CA PHE A 282 -8.85 -6.34 -3.70
C PHE A 282 -10.35 -6.58 -3.60
N HIS A 283 -10.98 -6.67 -4.75
CA HIS A 283 -12.36 -7.11 -4.87
C HIS A 283 -12.33 -8.59 -5.26
N GLY A 284 -12.63 -9.46 -4.29
CA GLY A 284 -12.72 -10.90 -4.51
C GLY A 284 -13.88 -11.28 -5.44
N VAL A 285 -14.25 -12.56 -5.39
CA VAL A 285 -15.38 -13.10 -6.15
C VAL A 285 -16.34 -13.82 -5.20
N SER A 286 -17.59 -13.98 -5.61
CA SER A 286 -18.54 -14.78 -4.82
C SER A 286 -18.18 -16.27 -4.95
N PRO A 287 -18.48 -17.10 -3.93
CA PRO A 287 -18.25 -18.54 -4.03
C PRO A 287 -18.90 -19.14 -5.30
N GLY A 288 -18.09 -19.81 -6.11
CA GLY A 288 -18.51 -20.42 -7.38
C GLY A 288 -18.37 -19.53 -8.62
N GLU A 289 -18.03 -18.25 -8.48
CA GLU A 289 -17.61 -17.40 -9.60
C GLU A 289 -16.18 -17.73 -10.06
N ASP A 290 -15.86 -17.38 -11.31
CA ASP A 290 -14.53 -17.57 -11.88
C ASP A 290 -13.49 -16.72 -11.11
N PRO A 291 -12.47 -17.34 -10.45
CA PRO A 291 -11.43 -16.60 -9.72
C PRO A 291 -10.64 -15.61 -10.57
N ALA A 292 -10.63 -15.78 -11.90
CA ALA A 292 -10.00 -14.84 -12.81
C ALA A 292 -10.67 -13.44 -12.79
N LEU A 293 -11.85 -13.31 -12.18
CA LEU A 293 -12.54 -12.02 -12.00
C LEU A 293 -12.09 -11.26 -10.75
N THR A 294 -11.28 -11.87 -9.86
CA THR A 294 -10.67 -11.18 -8.71
C THR A 294 -9.88 -9.98 -9.22
N THR A 295 -10.22 -8.80 -8.71
CA THR A 295 -9.70 -7.52 -9.20
C THR A 295 -8.85 -6.87 -8.13
N MET A 296 -7.60 -6.57 -8.44
CA MET A 296 -6.75 -5.72 -7.60
C MET A 296 -6.85 -4.28 -8.10
N TRP A 297 -7.57 -3.43 -7.38
CA TRP A 297 -7.57 -1.99 -7.65
C TRP A 297 -6.32 -1.38 -7.05
N THR A 298 -5.36 -1.04 -7.89
CA THR A 298 -4.06 -0.52 -7.46
C THR A 298 -4.00 0.98 -7.63
N ILE A 299 -3.52 1.65 -6.58
CA ILE A 299 -3.18 3.07 -6.59
C ILE A 299 -1.67 3.16 -6.34
N LEU A 300 -0.88 3.50 -7.38
CA LEU A 300 0.55 3.76 -7.22
C LEU A 300 0.77 5.23 -6.81
N GLY A 301 1.63 5.46 -5.83
CA GLY A 301 1.78 6.76 -5.19
C GLY A 301 0.78 7.00 -4.07
N ASP A 302 0.78 8.21 -3.52
CA ASP A 302 -0.14 8.62 -2.46
C ASP A 302 -1.58 8.72 -3.03
N PRO A 303 -2.58 8.00 -2.46
CA PRO A 303 -3.95 8.00 -2.98
C PRO A 303 -4.59 9.38 -3.10
N LYS A 304 -4.17 10.36 -2.31
CA LYS A 304 -4.68 11.75 -2.39
C LYS A 304 -4.32 12.43 -3.71
N PHE A 305 -3.29 11.94 -4.39
CA PHE A 305 -2.70 12.50 -5.60
C PHE A 305 -2.69 11.50 -6.77
N SER A 306 -3.43 10.39 -6.66
CA SER A 306 -3.39 9.28 -7.60
C SER A 306 -4.78 8.69 -7.85
N ILE A 307 -4.84 7.77 -8.79
CA ILE A 307 -6.05 7.13 -9.31
C ILE A 307 -5.95 5.61 -9.23
N ALA A 308 -7.05 4.93 -8.94
CA ALA A 308 -7.12 3.47 -8.92
C ALA A 308 -7.20 2.89 -10.34
N VAL A 309 -6.35 1.90 -10.63
CA VAL A 309 -6.35 1.13 -11.87
C VAL A 309 -6.74 -0.31 -11.56
N PRO A 310 -7.76 -0.89 -12.23
CA PRO A 310 -8.14 -2.27 -12.01
C PRO A 310 -7.18 -3.22 -12.72
N CYS A 311 -6.64 -4.17 -11.97
CA CYS A 311 -5.65 -5.14 -12.44
C CYS A 311 -6.15 -6.57 -12.22
N TRP A 312 -5.85 -7.47 -13.18
CA TRP A 312 -6.19 -8.90 -13.12
C TRP A 312 -4.99 -9.72 -13.54
N VAL A 313 -4.78 -10.88 -12.89
CA VAL A 313 -3.70 -11.80 -13.29
C VAL A 313 -3.84 -12.23 -14.74
N ALA A 314 -5.06 -12.53 -15.19
CA ALA A 314 -5.36 -12.91 -16.57
C ALA A 314 -5.09 -11.80 -17.61
N GLY A 315 -5.02 -10.54 -17.17
CA GLY A 315 -4.76 -9.38 -18.03
C GLY A 315 -3.28 -9.04 -18.20
N GLY A 316 -2.38 -9.68 -17.45
CA GLY A 316 -0.99 -9.24 -17.34
C GLY A 316 -0.87 -7.91 -16.60
N VAL A 317 0.18 -7.14 -16.90
CA VAL A 317 0.41 -5.81 -16.31
C VAL A 317 0.58 -4.79 -17.42
N ALA A 318 -0.11 -3.65 -17.29
CA ALA A 318 0.00 -2.54 -18.22
C ALA A 318 1.30 -1.73 -18.01
N GLU A 319 1.85 -1.19 -19.11
CA GLU A 319 3.12 -0.45 -19.12
C GLU A 319 3.11 0.76 -18.18
N GLU A 320 1.95 1.41 -18.02
CA GLU A 320 1.73 2.56 -17.15
C GLU A 320 1.99 2.27 -15.66
N LEU A 321 1.98 0.99 -15.27
CA LEU A 321 2.14 0.52 -13.90
C LEU A 321 3.50 -0.15 -13.63
N GLN A 322 4.34 -0.33 -14.65
CA GLN A 322 5.56 -1.15 -14.55
C GLN A 322 6.79 -0.50 -15.20
N ASP A 323 7.81 -0.24 -14.39
CA ASP A 323 9.19 0.11 -14.80
C ASP A 323 10.11 -0.15 -13.60
N ASP A 324 11.35 -0.57 -13.84
CA ASP A 324 12.32 -0.84 -12.78
C ASP A 324 12.68 0.43 -11.96
N ARG A 325 12.32 1.62 -12.44
CA ARG A 325 12.47 2.90 -11.75
C ARG A 325 11.17 3.42 -11.13
N GLY A 326 10.05 2.73 -11.35
CA GLY A 326 8.72 3.09 -10.86
C GLY A 326 7.72 3.23 -11.98
N GLY A 327 6.53 2.66 -11.81
CA GLY A 327 5.46 2.79 -12.81
C GLY A 327 5.12 4.27 -13.03
N GLU A 328 5.09 4.72 -14.28
CA GLU A 328 4.96 6.14 -14.65
C GLU A 328 3.77 6.81 -13.96
N LEU A 329 2.65 6.09 -13.76
CA LEU A 329 1.47 6.60 -13.07
C LEU A 329 1.80 7.01 -11.63
N GLY A 330 2.58 6.17 -10.94
CA GLY A 330 3.06 6.44 -9.59
C GLY A 330 4.06 7.59 -9.53
N GLU A 331 4.92 7.74 -10.54
CA GLU A 331 5.89 8.84 -10.60
C GLU A 331 5.22 10.21 -10.77
N ILE A 332 4.12 10.27 -11.53
CA ILE A 332 3.29 11.48 -11.60
C ILE A 332 2.67 11.78 -10.22
N ALA A 333 2.11 10.78 -9.55
CA ALA A 333 1.52 10.95 -8.22
C ALA A 333 2.55 11.41 -7.18
N ILE A 334 3.78 10.89 -7.22
CA ILE A 334 4.89 11.33 -6.37
C ILE A 334 5.16 12.81 -6.63
N SER A 335 5.26 13.24 -7.87
CA SER A 335 5.53 14.64 -8.21
C SER A 335 4.43 15.59 -7.72
N LEU A 336 3.16 15.22 -7.93
CA LEU A 336 2.01 15.97 -7.41
C LEU A 336 2.04 16.05 -5.87
N ARG A 337 2.40 14.97 -5.19
CA ARG A 337 2.56 14.97 -3.73
C ARG A 337 3.67 15.92 -3.30
N GLU A 338 4.87 15.82 -3.89
CA GLU A 338 6.04 16.63 -3.50
C GLU A 338 5.76 18.14 -3.60
N TRP A 339 4.97 18.59 -4.59
CA TRP A 339 4.57 20.00 -4.72
C TRP A 339 3.58 20.48 -3.67
N ASN A 340 2.97 19.56 -2.91
CA ASN A 340 1.94 19.86 -1.92
C ASN A 340 2.38 19.50 -0.50
N LEU A 341 3.63 19.10 -0.25
CA LEU A 341 4.10 18.82 1.11
C LEU A 341 4.39 20.10 1.89
N THR A 342 4.12 20.09 3.19
CA THR A 342 4.65 21.10 4.12
C THR A 342 6.17 20.96 4.26
N PRO A 343 6.90 22.02 4.67
CA PRO A 343 8.36 21.95 4.80
C PRO A 343 8.88 20.84 5.74
N ASP A 344 8.11 20.53 6.79
CA ASP A 344 8.40 19.44 7.74
C ASP A 344 8.01 18.05 7.21
N ARG A 345 7.30 17.98 6.07
CA ARG A 345 6.77 16.77 5.42
C ARG A 345 5.81 15.96 6.30
N ASP A 346 5.29 16.53 7.38
CA ASP A 346 4.30 15.92 8.26
C ASP A 346 2.85 16.23 7.82
N GLY A 347 2.67 17.11 6.83
CA GLY A 347 1.38 17.52 6.30
C GLY A 347 1.39 17.87 4.82
N VAL A 348 0.23 18.33 4.35
CA VAL A 348 0.03 18.79 2.98
C VAL A 348 -0.64 20.16 2.93
N TYR A 349 -0.26 20.98 1.97
CA TYR A 349 -1.04 22.12 1.50
C TYR A 349 -2.25 21.61 0.71
N THR A 350 -3.44 22.15 0.96
CA THR A 350 -4.67 21.64 0.37
C THR A 350 -5.14 22.40 -0.87
N ARG A 351 -4.51 23.54 -1.16
CA ARG A 351 -4.92 24.48 -2.23
C ARG A 351 -5.20 23.81 -3.59
N LEU A 352 -4.39 22.83 -3.97
CA LEU A 352 -4.52 22.15 -5.27
C LEU A 352 -5.38 20.88 -5.20
N LEU A 353 -5.67 20.37 -3.99
CA LEU A 353 -6.39 19.11 -3.80
C LEU A 353 -7.79 19.11 -4.44
N PRO A 354 -8.65 20.14 -4.28
CA PRO A 354 -9.97 20.13 -4.91
C PRO A 354 -9.92 19.97 -6.44
N SER A 355 -8.97 20.62 -7.10
CA SER A 355 -8.80 20.52 -8.55
C SER A 355 -8.23 19.17 -8.96
N ILE A 356 -7.24 18.65 -8.21
CA ILE A 356 -6.71 17.30 -8.41
C ILE A 356 -7.83 16.26 -8.28
N TRP A 357 -8.65 16.37 -7.25
CA TRP A 357 -9.73 15.46 -6.96
C TRP A 357 -10.83 15.54 -8.01
N ALA A 358 -11.29 16.74 -8.41
CA ALA A 358 -12.34 16.87 -9.42
C ALA A 358 -12.02 16.10 -10.71
N ASP A 359 -10.78 16.18 -11.20
CA ASP A 359 -10.37 15.52 -12.43
C ASP A 359 -10.16 14.02 -12.25
N LEU A 360 -9.38 13.64 -11.23
CA LEU A 360 -9.02 12.23 -11.01
C LEU A 360 -10.21 11.40 -10.54
N TRP A 361 -11.09 11.97 -9.72
CA TRP A 361 -12.27 11.28 -9.23
C TRP A 361 -13.30 11.04 -10.32
N THR A 362 -13.51 12.00 -11.22
CA THR A 362 -14.40 11.81 -12.37
C THR A 362 -13.90 10.65 -13.26
N ALA A 363 -12.60 10.57 -13.49
CA ALA A 363 -12.00 9.46 -14.24
C ALA A 363 -12.11 8.12 -13.47
N GLU A 364 -11.86 8.12 -12.16
CA GLU A 364 -11.94 6.93 -11.32
C GLU A 364 -13.37 6.39 -11.23
N ASP A 365 -14.37 7.26 -11.10
CA ASP A 365 -15.79 6.86 -11.05
C ASP A 365 -16.22 6.19 -12.36
N LYS A 366 -15.73 6.70 -13.50
CA LYS A 366 -15.92 6.05 -14.80
C LYS A 366 -15.27 4.67 -14.84
N LEU A 367 -14.02 4.54 -14.37
CA LEU A 367 -13.31 3.27 -14.33
C LEU A 367 -14.03 2.25 -13.44
N LEU A 368 -14.51 2.65 -12.26
CA LEU A 368 -15.28 1.82 -11.33
C LEU A 368 -16.57 1.33 -12.00
N SER A 369 -17.35 2.24 -12.57
CA SER A 369 -18.62 1.93 -13.25
C SER A 369 -18.44 1.00 -14.46
N GLU A 370 -17.52 1.33 -15.36
CA GLU A 370 -17.26 0.51 -16.56
C GLU A 370 -16.71 -0.87 -16.20
N THR A 371 -15.85 -0.94 -15.19
CA THR A 371 -15.29 -2.21 -14.74
C THR A 371 -16.36 -3.09 -14.12
N ALA A 372 -17.28 -2.52 -13.33
CA ALA A 372 -18.42 -3.27 -12.81
C ALA A 372 -19.30 -3.84 -13.93
N MET A 373 -19.64 -3.04 -14.95
CA MET A 373 -20.43 -3.50 -16.10
C MET A 373 -19.72 -4.61 -16.89
N VAL A 374 -18.42 -4.44 -17.15
CA VAL A 374 -17.63 -5.40 -17.90
C VAL A 374 -17.46 -6.71 -17.12
N LYS A 375 -17.22 -6.66 -15.81
CA LYS A 375 -17.16 -7.85 -14.95
C LYS A 375 -18.48 -8.61 -14.94
N GLN A 376 -19.63 -7.94 -14.88
CA GLN A 376 -20.95 -8.60 -14.98
C GLN A 376 -21.13 -9.31 -16.33
N SER A 377 -20.61 -8.73 -17.42
CA SER A 377 -20.61 -9.39 -18.73
C SER A 377 -19.66 -10.59 -18.76
N TRP A 378 -18.49 -10.49 -18.14
CA TRP A 378 -17.50 -11.56 -18.07
C TRP A 378 -17.98 -12.73 -17.20
N ALA A 379 -18.68 -12.50 -16.10
CA ALA A 379 -19.23 -13.55 -15.24
C ALA A 379 -20.21 -14.49 -15.95
N LYS A 380 -20.81 -14.08 -17.07
CA LYS A 380 -21.78 -14.87 -17.85
C LYS A 380 -21.15 -15.77 -18.91
N ARG A 381 -19.83 -15.73 -19.09
CA ARG A 381 -19.12 -16.44 -20.16
C ARG A 381 -17.73 -16.87 -19.72
N LYS A 382 -17.13 -17.83 -20.41
CA LYS A 382 -15.73 -18.16 -20.19
C LYS A 382 -14.85 -16.97 -20.56
N LEU A 383 -14.00 -16.53 -19.62
CA LEU A 383 -13.16 -15.36 -19.79
C LEU A 383 -11.92 -15.69 -20.64
N ALA A 384 -11.73 -14.96 -21.74
CA ALA A 384 -10.52 -15.07 -22.55
C ALA A 384 -9.46 -14.08 -22.05
N PRO A 385 -8.22 -14.51 -21.71
CA PRO A 385 -7.17 -13.63 -21.19
C PRO A 385 -6.91 -12.39 -22.06
N ALA A 386 -6.93 -12.54 -23.39
CA ALA A 386 -6.74 -11.43 -24.32
C ALA A 386 -7.81 -10.33 -24.21
N VAL A 387 -9.05 -10.67 -23.82
CA VAL A 387 -10.12 -9.69 -23.59
C VAL A 387 -9.84 -8.90 -22.31
N VAL A 388 -9.39 -9.57 -21.25
CA VAL A 388 -9.01 -8.95 -19.99
C VAL A 388 -7.80 -8.05 -20.19
N ALA A 389 -6.76 -8.53 -20.88
CA ALA A 389 -5.55 -7.76 -21.18
C ALA A 389 -5.85 -6.49 -21.96
N ARG A 390 -6.71 -6.57 -22.98
CA ARG A 390 -7.12 -5.39 -23.76
C ARG A 390 -7.90 -4.38 -22.90
N TYR A 391 -8.82 -4.85 -22.06
CA TYR A 391 -9.56 -3.97 -21.15
C TYR A 391 -8.62 -3.33 -20.13
N HIS A 392 -7.74 -4.11 -19.49
CA HIS A 392 -6.75 -3.62 -18.54
C HIS A 392 -5.85 -2.54 -19.17
N ALA A 393 -5.26 -2.79 -20.34
CA ALA A 393 -4.41 -1.82 -21.01
C ALA A 393 -5.16 -0.52 -21.33
N ASN A 394 -6.42 -0.60 -21.76
CA ASN A 394 -7.24 0.59 -22.02
C ASN A 394 -7.58 1.36 -20.74
N ALA A 395 -7.92 0.66 -19.66
CA ALA A 395 -8.20 1.26 -18.35
C ALA A 395 -6.96 1.97 -17.78
N ALA A 396 -5.78 1.34 -17.89
CA ALA A 396 -4.51 1.93 -17.45
C ALA A 396 -4.14 3.17 -18.27
N LYS A 397 -4.30 3.12 -19.61
CA LYS A 397 -4.11 4.29 -20.49
C LYS A 397 -5.04 5.44 -20.15
N TYR A 398 -6.31 5.14 -19.89
CA TYR A 398 -7.28 6.15 -19.50
C TYR A 398 -6.90 6.82 -18.16
N ALA A 399 -6.50 6.02 -17.17
CA ALA A 399 -6.01 6.54 -15.90
C ALA A 399 -4.74 7.41 -16.07
N MET A 400 -3.79 6.95 -16.88
CA MET A 400 -2.58 7.70 -17.22
C MET A 400 -2.88 9.04 -17.88
N GLN A 401 -3.81 9.09 -18.84
CA GLN A 401 -4.22 10.33 -19.49
C GLN A 401 -4.82 11.33 -18.50
N ALA A 402 -5.60 10.87 -17.52
CA ALA A 402 -6.12 11.72 -16.45
C ALA A 402 -4.98 12.28 -15.58
N MET A 403 -4.03 11.43 -15.20
CA MET A 403 -2.86 11.81 -14.40
C MET A 403 -1.94 12.80 -15.13
N GLN A 404 -1.61 12.54 -16.40
CA GLN A 404 -0.76 13.42 -17.23
C GLN A 404 -1.39 14.79 -17.43
N ARG A 405 -2.70 14.84 -17.73
CA ARG A 405 -3.44 16.10 -17.83
C ARG A 405 -3.35 16.89 -16.54
N LYS A 406 -3.63 16.23 -15.40
CA LYS A 406 -3.57 16.88 -14.09
C LYS A 406 -2.18 17.38 -13.74
N PHE A 407 -1.15 16.62 -14.10
CA PHE A 407 0.23 17.00 -13.90
C PHE A 407 0.60 18.26 -14.67
N ILE A 408 0.24 18.35 -15.96
CA ILE A 408 0.50 19.51 -16.81
C ILE A 408 -0.20 20.75 -16.26
N GLU A 409 -1.50 20.67 -15.96
CA GLU A 409 -2.27 21.79 -15.41
C GLU A 409 -1.69 22.28 -14.07
N THR A 410 -1.32 21.34 -13.19
CA THR A 410 -0.76 21.69 -11.87
C THR A 410 0.62 22.32 -12.01
N LYS A 411 1.45 21.82 -12.95
CA LYS A 411 2.76 22.39 -13.27
C LYS A 411 2.62 23.82 -13.80
N GLU A 412 1.70 24.07 -14.72
CA GLU A 412 1.42 25.40 -15.26
C GLU A 412 0.92 26.36 -14.16
N ALA A 413 0.01 25.90 -13.30
CA ALA A 413 -0.48 26.68 -12.17
C ALA A 413 0.63 27.01 -11.15
N ALA A 414 1.57 26.09 -10.92
CA ALA A 414 2.73 26.33 -10.05
C ALA A 414 3.71 27.35 -10.66
N LEU A 415 3.94 27.29 -11.98
CA LEU A 415 4.82 28.24 -12.69
C LEU A 415 4.20 29.64 -12.84
N ALA A 416 2.88 29.76 -12.80
CA ALA A 416 2.16 31.03 -12.88
C ALA A 416 2.18 31.85 -11.57
N VAL A 417 2.62 31.27 -10.44
CA VAL A 417 2.78 32.01 -9.18
C VAL A 417 4.01 32.93 -9.31
N PRO A 418 3.87 34.25 -9.07
CA PRO A 418 4.99 35.19 -9.17
C PRO A 418 6.14 34.75 -8.27
N GLN A 419 7.34 34.61 -8.86
CA GLN A 419 8.55 34.35 -8.08
C GLN A 419 8.80 35.50 -7.10
N PRO A 420 9.22 35.24 -5.86
CA PRO A 420 9.64 36.30 -4.96
C PRO A 420 10.74 37.13 -5.62
N ALA A 421 10.73 38.45 -5.38
CA ALA A 421 11.76 39.33 -5.91
C ALA A 421 13.15 38.81 -5.53
N ALA A 422 14.08 38.81 -6.49
CA ALA A 422 15.44 38.38 -6.24
C ALA A 422 16.01 39.12 -5.02
N PRO A 423 16.70 38.43 -4.10
CA PRO A 423 17.29 39.09 -2.95
C PRO A 423 18.22 40.22 -3.42
N ILE A 424 17.95 41.43 -2.94
CA ILE A 424 18.81 42.59 -3.20
C ILE A 424 20.03 42.41 -2.30
N PHE A 425 21.14 41.95 -2.86
CA PHE A 425 22.41 41.92 -2.15
C PHE A 425 22.94 43.35 -2.04
N ALA A 426 23.22 43.79 -0.82
CA ALA A 426 23.91 45.06 -0.60
C ALA A 426 25.30 44.99 -1.28
N PRO A 427 25.71 46.03 -2.04
CA PRO A 427 27.05 46.05 -2.62
C PRO A 427 28.08 45.93 -1.49
N GLN A 428 28.99 44.95 -1.63
CA GLN A 428 30.11 44.79 -0.69
C GLN A 428 30.86 46.12 -0.62
N ALA A 429 30.97 46.68 0.59
CA ALA A 429 31.83 47.82 0.83
C ALA A 429 33.26 47.42 0.45
N THR A 430 33.78 48.00 -0.62
CA THR A 430 35.19 47.88 -0.97
C THR A 430 36.00 48.47 0.17
N SER A 431 36.68 47.63 0.96
CA SER A 431 37.65 48.10 1.93
C SER A 431 38.83 48.71 1.17
N THR A 432 38.84 50.03 1.06
CA THR A 432 40.09 50.76 0.77
C THR A 432 40.90 50.78 2.06
N ASN A 433 41.83 49.84 2.21
CA ASN A 433 42.89 49.98 3.21
C ASN A 433 43.95 50.94 2.64
N PRO A 434 44.39 51.95 3.41
CA PRO A 434 45.49 52.83 3.04
C PRO A 434 46.85 52.12 3.06
#